data_AF-A0AAW9BWT1-F1
#
_entry.id   AF-A0AAW9BWT1-F1
#
_cell.length_a   1.000
_cell.length_b   1.000
_cell.length_c   1.000
_cell.angle_alpha   90.00
_cell.angle_beta   90.00
_cell.angle_gamma   90.00
#
_symmetry.space_group_name_H-M   'P 1'
#
loop_
_entity.id
_entity.type
_entity.pdbx_description
1 polymer ?
#
loop_
_entity_poly.entity_id
_entity_poly.type
_entity_poly.pdbx_seq_one_letter_code
_entity_poly.pdbx_strand_id
1 'polypeptide(L)'
;LGVQNERAEAELQDKLDKRMRLLSASMAYLRQQAEIIGTQLSSSPESEKASLQLSQLIVKQRLNIATESLRNLMSIGDKMGIETSEYKRQIFEITGSITHDLLDTKVVWSIISHWSNSAVDWFAENAPQHIFQLFVFALILLIARALAKLTRKVVSKAVSSKNLKLSHLMQDFFISMSGKVVWVIGIMVGLSQIGLNLAPILTGFGIAGVIIG
;
A
#
# COMPACT_ATOMS: atom_id res chain seq x y z
N LEU A 1 -51.97 -21.62 11.86
CA LEU A 1 -51.25 -21.03 10.69
C LEU A 1 -49.92 -20.36 11.09
N GLY A 2 -49.76 -19.76 12.28
CA GLY A 2 -48.50 -19.12 12.71
C GLY A 2 -47.28 -20.03 12.92
N VAL A 3 -47.45 -21.23 13.49
CA VAL A 3 -46.32 -22.14 13.84
C VAL A 3 -45.62 -22.75 12.61
N GLN A 4 -46.31 -22.89 11.47
CA GLN A 4 -45.67 -23.33 10.22
C GLN A 4 -44.84 -22.22 9.57
N ASN A 5 -45.22 -20.95 9.78
CA ASN A 5 -44.53 -19.80 9.20
C ASN A 5 -43.19 -19.56 9.91
N GLU A 6 -43.15 -19.66 11.24
CA GLU A 6 -41.89 -19.53 12.02
C GLU A 6 -40.87 -20.63 11.69
N ARG A 7 -41.33 -21.87 11.46
CA ARG A 7 -40.43 -22.97 11.05
C ARG A 7 -39.89 -22.79 9.63
N ALA A 8 -40.72 -22.30 8.71
CA ALA A 8 -40.30 -22.02 7.34
C ALA A 8 -39.32 -20.84 7.27
N GLU A 9 -39.50 -19.81 8.10
CA GLU A 9 -38.59 -18.67 8.23
C GLU A 9 -37.24 -19.08 8.81
N ALA A 10 -37.22 -19.91 9.87
CA ALA A 10 -35.98 -20.43 10.44
C ALA A 10 -35.21 -21.33 9.45
N GLU A 11 -35.91 -22.17 8.69
CA GLU A 11 -35.29 -23.00 7.64
C GLU A 11 -34.71 -22.15 6.50
N LEU A 12 -35.40 -21.07 6.13
CA LEU A 12 -34.92 -20.13 5.13
C LEU A 12 -33.68 -19.36 5.61
N GLN A 13 -33.66 -18.93 6.87
CA GLN A 13 -32.49 -18.29 7.50
C GLN A 13 -31.26 -19.21 7.49
N ASP A 14 -31.41 -20.48 7.90
CA ASP A 14 -30.32 -21.46 7.89
C ASP A 14 -29.79 -21.72 6.47
N LYS A 15 -30.69 -21.85 5.48
CA LYS A 15 -30.29 -22.00 4.06
C LYS A 15 -29.55 -20.78 3.53
N LEU A 16 -29.99 -19.58 3.92
CA LEU A 16 -29.33 -18.33 3.51
C LEU A 16 -27.95 -18.18 4.14
N ASP A 17 -27.81 -18.45 5.45
CA ASP A 17 -26.51 -18.43 6.12
C ASP A 17 -25.53 -19.43 5.48
N LYS A 18 -25.96 -20.68 5.28
CA LYS A 18 -25.13 -21.69 4.60
C LYS A 18 -24.70 -21.25 3.20
N ARG A 19 -25.61 -20.67 2.41
CA ARG A 19 -25.28 -20.22 1.05
C ARG A 19 -24.35 -19.00 1.05
N MET A 20 -24.51 -18.07 1.99
CA MET A 20 -23.60 -16.95 2.17
C MET A 20 -22.20 -17.41 2.58
N ARG A 21 -22.09 -18.38 3.51
CA ARG A 21 -20.81 -19.01 3.88
C ARG A 21 -20.12 -19.67 2.70
N LEU A 22 -20.87 -20.43 1.89
CA LEU A 22 -20.32 -21.10 0.70
C LEU A 22 -19.81 -20.09 -0.34
N LEU A 23 -20.55 -19.00 -0.59
CA LEU A 23 -20.11 -17.94 -1.48
C LEU A 23 -18.88 -17.21 -0.94
N SER A 24 -18.85 -16.91 0.36
CA SER A 24 -17.70 -16.32 1.04
C SER A 24 -16.44 -17.18 0.88
N ALA A 25 -16.54 -18.49 1.09
CA ALA A 25 -15.44 -19.43 0.89
C ALA A 25 -15.00 -19.49 -0.58
N SER A 26 -15.95 -19.53 -1.52
CA SER A 26 -15.65 -19.51 -2.96
C SER A 26 -14.97 -18.21 -3.38
N MET A 27 -15.35 -17.07 -2.81
CA MET A 27 -14.72 -15.78 -3.07
C MET A 27 -13.28 -15.74 -2.56
N ALA A 28 -13.04 -16.26 -1.35
CA ALA A 28 -11.68 -16.38 -0.80
C ALA A 28 -10.78 -17.22 -1.71
N TYR A 29 -11.29 -18.36 -2.18
CA TYR A 29 -10.58 -19.23 -3.12
C TYR A 29 -10.28 -18.54 -4.47
N LEU A 30 -11.28 -17.89 -5.08
CA LEU A 30 -11.11 -17.19 -6.35
C LEU A 30 -10.12 -16.01 -6.23
N ARG A 31 -10.12 -15.31 -5.09
CA ARG A 31 -9.16 -14.24 -4.80
C ARG A 31 -7.74 -14.78 -4.75
N GLN A 32 -7.51 -15.87 -4.01
CA GLN A 32 -6.21 -16.51 -3.92
C GLN A 32 -5.73 -16.98 -5.30
N GLN A 33 -6.62 -17.55 -6.11
CA GLN A 33 -6.29 -17.96 -7.47
C GLN A 33 -5.92 -16.76 -8.37
N ALA A 34 -6.63 -15.64 -8.25
CA ALA A 34 -6.31 -14.41 -8.99
C ALA A 34 -4.94 -13.84 -8.60
N GLU A 35 -4.57 -13.90 -7.31
CA GLU A 35 -3.27 -13.47 -6.80
C GLU A 35 -2.15 -14.35 -7.35
N ILE A 36 -2.31 -15.67 -7.30
CA ILE A 36 -1.35 -16.62 -7.89
C ILE A 36 -1.13 -16.33 -9.38
N ILE A 37 -2.20 -16.16 -10.16
CA ILE A 37 -2.09 -15.83 -11.58
C ILE A 37 -1.37 -14.49 -11.78
N GLY A 38 -1.64 -13.50 -10.92
CA GLY A 38 -0.97 -12.19 -10.95
C GLY A 38 0.54 -12.28 -10.68
N THR A 39 0.95 -13.11 -9.72
CA THR A 39 2.38 -13.36 -9.45
C THR A 39 3.06 -14.04 -10.64
N GLN A 40 2.43 -15.07 -11.22
CA GLN A 40 2.94 -15.77 -12.41
C GLN A 40 3.06 -14.83 -13.61
N LEU A 41 2.06 -13.98 -13.84
CA LEU A 41 2.08 -13.01 -14.95
C LEU A 41 3.26 -12.02 -14.86
N SER A 42 3.68 -11.69 -13.63
CA SER A 42 4.80 -10.78 -13.38
C SER A 42 6.17 -11.44 -13.64
N SER A 43 6.26 -12.77 -13.51
CA SER A 43 7.49 -13.55 -13.68
C SER A 43 7.59 -14.32 -15.00
N SER A 44 6.50 -14.43 -15.78
CA SER A 44 6.44 -15.28 -16.98
C SER A 44 6.97 -14.59 -18.26
N PRO A 45 7.52 -15.37 -19.21
CA PRO A 45 7.87 -14.91 -20.56
C PRO A 45 6.67 -14.37 -21.33
N GLU A 46 6.91 -13.47 -22.29
CA GLU A 46 5.85 -12.77 -23.05
C GLU A 46 4.91 -13.71 -23.83
N SER A 47 5.42 -14.87 -24.27
CA SER A 47 4.65 -15.93 -24.94
C SER A 47 3.58 -16.60 -24.07
N GLU A 48 3.72 -16.56 -22.74
CA GLU A 48 2.77 -17.18 -21.78
C GLU A 48 1.82 -16.14 -21.16
N LYS A 49 2.10 -14.84 -21.34
CA LYS A 49 1.29 -13.78 -20.73
C LYS A 49 -0.13 -13.73 -21.26
N ALA A 50 -0.36 -14.03 -22.54
CA ALA A 50 -1.69 -13.97 -23.15
C ALA A 50 -2.68 -14.98 -22.52
N SER A 51 -2.24 -16.23 -22.29
CA SER A 51 -3.08 -17.26 -21.67
C SER A 51 -3.29 -17.00 -20.18
N LEU A 52 -2.28 -16.49 -19.48
CA LEU A 52 -2.38 -16.08 -18.08
C LEU A 52 -3.30 -14.87 -17.89
N GLN A 53 -3.26 -13.88 -18.80
CA GLN A 53 -4.18 -12.74 -18.81
C GLN A 53 -5.63 -13.16 -19.04
N LEU A 54 -5.88 -14.08 -19.98
CA LEU A 54 -7.21 -14.63 -20.21
C LEU A 54 -7.72 -15.37 -18.96
N SER A 55 -6.86 -16.18 -18.35
CA SER A 55 -7.17 -16.89 -17.09
C SER A 55 -7.49 -15.91 -15.96
N GLN A 56 -6.70 -14.84 -15.84
CA GLN A 56 -6.94 -13.77 -14.87
C GLN A 56 -8.29 -13.10 -15.09
N LEU A 57 -8.67 -12.82 -16.34
CA LEU A 57 -9.95 -12.21 -16.68
C LEU A 57 -11.13 -13.12 -16.29
N ILE A 58 -11.03 -14.42 -16.58
CA ILE A 58 -12.05 -15.41 -16.21
C ILE A 58 -12.23 -15.48 -14.70
N VAL A 59 -11.12 -15.55 -13.94
CA VAL A 59 -11.17 -15.62 -12.47
C VAL A 59 -11.75 -14.33 -11.88
N LYS A 60 -11.35 -13.16 -12.38
CA LYS A 60 -11.94 -11.87 -11.97
C LYS A 60 -13.44 -11.82 -12.25
N GLN A 61 -13.88 -12.29 -13.42
CA GLN A 61 -15.30 -12.33 -13.75
C GLN A 61 -16.10 -13.25 -12.80
N ARG A 62 -15.56 -14.43 -12.49
CA ARG A 62 -16.18 -15.35 -11.52
C ARG A 62 -16.25 -14.73 -10.13
N LEU A 63 -15.20 -14.03 -9.71
CA LEU A 63 -15.14 -13.34 -8.43
C LEU A 63 -16.19 -12.21 -8.36
N ASN A 64 -16.40 -11.46 -9.44
CA ASN A 64 -17.47 -10.45 -9.52
C ASN A 64 -18.86 -11.09 -9.39
N ILE A 65 -19.14 -12.16 -10.13
CA ILE A 65 -20.43 -12.87 -10.06
C ILE A 65 -20.70 -13.42 -8.64
N ALA A 66 -19.68 -14.00 -8.01
CA ALA A 66 -19.80 -14.50 -6.63
C ALA A 66 -20.06 -13.36 -5.63
N THR A 67 -19.38 -12.22 -5.81
CA THR A 67 -19.56 -11.00 -5.01
C THR A 67 -20.97 -10.44 -5.13
N GLU A 68 -21.49 -10.34 -6.35
CA GLU A 68 -22.85 -9.85 -6.61
C GLU A 68 -23.91 -10.81 -6.05
N SER A 69 -23.68 -12.11 -6.20
CA SER A 69 -24.54 -13.14 -5.60
C SER A 69 -24.57 -13.02 -4.08
N LEU A 70 -23.41 -12.83 -3.43
CA LEU A 70 -23.32 -12.67 -1.98
C LEU A 70 -24.02 -11.39 -1.53
N ARG A 71 -23.86 -10.28 -2.25
CA ARG A 71 -24.60 -9.02 -2.00
C ARG A 71 -26.11 -9.22 -2.01
N ASN A 72 -26.62 -9.91 -3.02
CA ASN A 72 -28.06 -10.16 -3.14
C ASN A 72 -28.58 -11.00 -1.97
N LEU A 73 -27.82 -12.02 -1.54
CA LEU A 73 -28.20 -12.83 -0.37
C LEU A 73 -28.11 -12.05 0.95
N MET A 74 -27.08 -11.20 1.13
CA MET A 74 -26.97 -10.34 2.31
C MET A 74 -28.14 -9.36 2.41
N SER A 75 -28.59 -8.77 1.30
CA SER A 75 -29.75 -7.86 1.31
C SER A 75 -31.03 -8.55 1.81
N ILE A 76 -31.16 -9.85 1.54
CA ILE A 76 -32.27 -10.67 2.04
C ILE A 76 -32.02 -11.06 3.52
N GLY A 77 -30.80 -11.47 3.86
CA GLY A 77 -30.41 -11.84 5.22
C GLY A 77 -30.53 -10.70 6.23
N ASP A 78 -30.17 -9.47 5.84
CA ASP A 78 -30.29 -8.25 6.64
C ASP A 78 -31.75 -7.98 7.04
N LYS A 79 -32.68 -8.13 6.10
CA LYS A 79 -34.13 -7.96 6.36
C LYS A 79 -34.68 -9.01 7.34
N MET A 80 -33.98 -10.12 7.48
CA MET A 80 -34.34 -11.22 8.40
C MET A 80 -33.48 -11.25 9.67
N GLY A 81 -32.63 -10.24 9.90
CA GLY A 81 -31.81 -10.11 11.10
C GLY A 81 -30.59 -11.03 11.17
N ILE A 82 -30.13 -11.57 10.03
CA ILE A 82 -28.88 -12.36 9.98
C ILE A 82 -27.68 -11.40 10.07
N GLU A 83 -26.66 -11.77 10.84
CA GLU A 83 -25.41 -11.01 10.95
C GLU A 83 -24.61 -11.10 9.63
N THR A 84 -24.59 -10.02 8.85
CA THR A 84 -23.89 -9.98 7.55
C THR A 84 -22.59 -9.16 7.55
N SER A 85 -22.18 -8.61 8.70
CA SER A 85 -21.04 -7.69 8.83
C SER A 85 -19.74 -8.27 8.27
N GLU A 86 -19.46 -9.55 8.54
CA GLU A 86 -18.27 -10.25 8.05
C GLU A 86 -18.23 -10.37 6.53
N TYR A 87 -19.38 -10.64 5.91
CA TYR A 87 -19.51 -10.74 4.46
C TYR A 87 -19.37 -9.37 3.79
N LYS A 88 -19.93 -8.30 4.39
CA LYS A 88 -19.76 -6.91 3.93
C LYS A 88 -18.29 -6.51 3.92
N ARG A 89 -17.54 -6.86 4.99
CA ARG A 89 -16.08 -6.64 5.07
C ARG A 89 -15.33 -7.36 3.95
N GLN A 90 -15.61 -8.64 3.74
CA GLN A 90 -14.93 -9.44 2.72
C GLN A 90 -15.16 -8.88 1.30
N ILE A 91 -16.37 -8.41 0.98
CA ILE A 91 -16.66 -7.77 -0.31
C ILE A 91 -15.82 -6.49 -0.45
N PHE A 92 -15.74 -5.66 0.59
CA PHE A 92 -14.97 -4.42 0.58
C PHE A 92 -13.47 -4.66 0.34
N GLU A 93 -12.86 -5.63 1.04
CA GLU A 93 -11.45 -5.98 0.86
C GLU A 93 -11.12 -6.43 -0.57
N ILE A 94 -12.10 -7.01 -1.28
CA ILE A 94 -11.92 -7.56 -2.62
C ILE A 94 -12.18 -6.51 -3.71
N THR A 95 -13.26 -5.74 -3.60
CA THR A 95 -13.66 -4.80 -4.66
C THR A 95 -12.99 -3.44 -4.52
N GLY A 96 -12.52 -3.08 -3.32
CA GLY A 96 -12.04 -1.73 -3.02
C GLY A 96 -13.10 -0.63 -3.21
N SER A 97 -14.34 -1.01 -3.52
CA SER A 97 -15.42 -0.10 -3.88
C SER A 97 -16.55 -0.17 -2.86
N ILE A 98 -16.79 0.99 -2.24
CA ILE A 98 -17.86 1.21 -1.29
C ILE A 98 -19.11 1.56 -2.10
N THR A 99 -20.17 0.77 -1.92
CA THR A 99 -21.49 1.01 -2.52
C THR A 99 -22.47 1.33 -1.41
N HIS A 100 -23.46 2.16 -1.71
CA HIS A 100 -24.39 2.74 -0.73
C HIS A 100 -25.08 1.69 0.16
N ASP A 101 -25.34 0.48 -0.35
CA ASP A 101 -25.99 -0.60 0.40
C ASP A 101 -25.06 -1.38 1.37
N LEU A 102 -23.74 -1.20 1.27
CA LEU A 102 -22.76 -1.83 2.18
C LEU A 102 -22.34 -0.92 3.34
N LEU A 103 -22.70 0.36 3.29
CA LEU A 103 -22.42 1.33 4.34
C LEU A 103 -23.49 1.27 5.42
N ASP A 104 -23.43 0.25 6.27
CA ASP A 104 -24.08 0.34 7.58
C ASP A 104 -23.18 1.16 8.51
N THR A 105 -23.77 2.15 9.18
CA THR A 105 -23.12 2.95 10.23
C THR A 105 -22.38 2.12 11.28
N LYS A 106 -22.83 0.89 11.55
CA LYS A 106 -22.15 -0.06 12.45
C LYS A 106 -20.86 -0.64 11.86
N VAL A 107 -20.83 -0.89 10.55
CA VAL A 107 -19.67 -1.46 9.85
C VAL A 107 -18.53 -0.43 9.74
N VAL A 108 -18.86 0.85 9.51
CA VAL A 108 -17.88 1.94 9.52
C VAL A 108 -17.20 2.07 10.88
N TRP A 109 -17.97 2.00 11.97
CA TRP A 109 -17.41 2.02 13.33
C TRP A 109 -16.58 0.77 13.66
N SER A 110 -16.96 -0.41 13.17
CA SER A 110 -16.19 -1.64 13.37
C SER A 110 -14.84 -1.60 12.65
N ILE A 111 -14.80 -1.16 11.39
CA ILE A 111 -13.56 -1.05 10.61
C ILE A 111 -12.61 -0.01 11.23
N ILE A 112 -13.12 1.16 11.62
CA ILE A 112 -12.31 2.22 12.23
C ILE A 112 -11.77 1.78 13.60
N SER A 113 -12.59 1.15 14.43
CA SER A 113 -12.15 0.66 15.75
C SER A 113 -11.10 -0.44 15.64
N HIS A 114 -11.24 -1.35 14.67
CA HIS A 114 -10.26 -2.43 14.46
C HIS A 114 -8.95 -1.93 13.85
N TRP A 115 -9.00 -0.97 12.93
CA TRP A 115 -7.80 -0.32 12.40
C TRP A 115 -7.10 0.51 13.48
N SER A 116 -7.86 1.28 14.26
CA SER A 116 -7.30 2.08 15.36
C SER A 116 -6.68 1.20 16.43
N ASN A 117 -7.35 0.12 16.86
CA ASN A 117 -6.80 -0.79 17.87
C ASN A 117 -5.56 -1.52 17.33
N SER A 118 -5.61 -2.06 16.11
CA SER A 118 -4.44 -2.69 15.48
C SER A 118 -3.27 -1.72 15.32
N ALA A 119 -3.53 -0.45 14.97
CA ALA A 119 -2.51 0.57 14.85
C ALA A 119 -1.92 0.96 16.22
N VAL A 120 -2.76 1.03 17.26
CA VAL A 120 -2.35 1.30 18.64
C VAL A 120 -1.56 0.14 19.23
N ASP A 121 -1.95 -1.11 19.00
CA ASP A 121 -1.23 -2.31 19.46
C ASP A 121 0.13 -2.44 18.75
N TRP A 122 0.15 -2.27 17.42
CA TRP A 122 1.40 -2.25 16.65
C TRP A 122 2.32 -1.11 17.10
N PHE A 123 1.76 0.07 17.37
CA PHE A 123 2.51 1.20 17.90
C PHE A 123 2.96 0.93 19.34
N ALA A 124 2.15 0.38 20.23
CA ALA A 124 2.55 0.11 21.61
C ALA A 124 3.71 -0.91 21.70
N GLU A 125 3.69 -1.94 20.85
CA GLU A 125 4.75 -2.96 20.81
C GLU A 125 6.03 -2.50 20.10
N ASN A 126 5.92 -1.66 19.07
CA ASN A 126 7.07 -1.31 18.21
C ASN A 126 7.47 0.18 18.27
N ALA A 127 6.73 1.03 18.99
CA ALA A 127 6.98 2.48 19.09
C ALA A 127 8.38 2.79 19.61
N PRO A 128 8.91 2.14 20.67
CA PRO A 128 10.24 2.48 21.16
C PRO A 128 11.31 2.30 20.08
N GLN A 129 11.21 1.21 19.30
CA GLN A 129 12.16 0.90 18.23
C GLN A 129 12.02 1.86 17.04
N HIS A 130 10.79 2.14 16.58
CA HIS A 130 10.57 3.04 15.44
C HIS A 130 10.82 4.52 15.78
N ILE A 131 10.51 4.96 16.99
CA ILE A 131 10.86 6.30 17.48
C ILE A 131 12.38 6.44 17.56
N PHE A 132 13.09 5.41 18.04
CA PHE A 132 14.54 5.42 18.06
C PHE A 132 15.14 5.46 16.65
N GLN A 133 14.62 4.69 15.70
CA GLN A 133 15.03 4.74 14.30
C GLN A 133 14.78 6.12 13.67
N LEU A 134 13.61 6.73 13.94
CA LEU A 134 13.28 8.08 13.46
C LEU A 134 14.20 9.13 14.08
N PHE A 135 14.55 8.99 15.35
CA PHE A 135 15.50 9.85 16.03
C PHE A 135 16.90 9.75 15.42
N VAL A 136 17.40 8.53 15.17
CA VAL A 136 18.68 8.28 14.48
C VAL A 136 18.66 8.85 13.06
N PHE A 137 17.56 8.68 12.33
CA PHE A 137 17.38 9.28 11.01
C PHE A 137 17.48 10.81 11.06
N ALA A 138 16.78 11.45 11.99
CA ALA A 138 16.83 12.90 12.18
C ALA A 138 18.26 13.38 12.53
N LEU A 139 18.98 12.62 13.36
CA LEU A 139 20.37 12.91 13.71
C LEU A 139 21.29 12.85 12.48
N ILE A 140 21.14 11.83 11.63
CA ILE A 140 21.92 11.68 10.40
C ILE A 140 21.62 12.81 9.43
N LEU A 141 20.36 13.21 9.26
CA LEU A 141 20.00 14.37 8.45
C LEU A 141 20.64 15.66 8.96
N LEU A 142 20.71 15.84 10.29
CA LEU A 142 21.36 17.02 10.87
C LEU A 142 22.86 17.04 10.55
N ILE A 143 23.54 15.90 10.70
CA ILE A 143 24.96 15.74 10.36
C ILE A 143 25.19 15.97 8.85
N ALA A 144 24.36 15.37 8.00
CA ALA A 144 24.42 15.57 6.55
C ALA A 144 24.24 17.04 6.17
N ARG A 145 23.37 17.78 6.87
CA ARG A 145 23.15 19.21 6.63
C ARG A 145 24.38 20.02 7.00
N ALA A 146 25.03 19.67 8.11
CA ALA A 146 26.28 20.30 8.54
C ALA A 146 27.40 20.03 7.53
N LEU A 147 27.55 18.78 7.08
CA LEU A 147 28.51 18.39 6.04
C LEU A 147 28.26 19.12 4.73
N ALA A 148 27.01 19.20 4.25
CA ALA A 148 26.68 19.93 3.03
C ALA A 148 27.06 21.42 3.11
N LYS A 149 26.85 22.07 4.27
CA LYS A 149 27.31 23.45 4.49
C LYS A 149 28.83 23.57 4.54
N LEU A 150 29.51 22.62 5.18
CA LEU A 150 30.97 22.60 5.26
C LEU A 150 31.59 22.43 3.87
N THR A 151 31.10 21.46 3.09
CA THR A 151 31.52 21.22 1.71
C THR A 151 31.31 22.46 0.85
N ARG A 152 30.16 23.14 0.96
CA ARG A 152 29.94 24.43 0.26
C ARG A 152 31.02 25.46 0.57
N LYS A 153 31.40 25.58 1.85
CA LYS A 153 32.41 26.56 2.29
C LYS A 153 33.82 26.19 1.80
N VAL A 154 34.17 24.91 1.83
CA VAL A 154 35.45 24.40 1.32
C VAL A 154 35.54 24.59 -0.19
N VAL A 155 34.50 24.20 -0.93
CA VAL A 155 34.43 24.35 -2.40
C VAL A 155 34.45 25.83 -2.79
N SER A 156 33.71 26.69 -2.08
CA SER A 156 33.74 28.14 -2.31
C SER A 156 35.14 28.72 -2.17
N LYS A 157 35.89 28.31 -1.14
CA LYS A 157 37.27 28.78 -0.94
C LYS A 157 38.24 28.26 -2.00
N ALA A 158 38.04 27.02 -2.47
CA ALA A 158 38.87 26.43 -3.52
C ALA A 158 38.62 27.09 -4.89
N VAL A 159 37.34 27.24 -5.26
CA VAL A 159 36.90 27.72 -6.58
C VAL A 159 37.04 29.25 -6.72
N SER A 160 37.02 30.00 -5.61
CA SER A 160 37.30 31.45 -5.57
C SER A 160 38.80 31.78 -5.44
N SER A 161 39.68 30.77 -5.41
CA SER A 161 41.12 31.01 -5.33
C SER A 161 41.62 31.71 -6.60
N LYS A 162 42.51 32.70 -6.43
CA LYS A 162 43.03 33.54 -7.54
C LYS A 162 43.73 32.76 -8.66
N ASN A 163 44.09 31.50 -8.41
CA ASN A 163 44.72 30.61 -9.39
C ASN A 163 43.74 30.00 -10.40
N LEU A 164 42.42 30.08 -10.14
CA LEU A 164 41.39 29.56 -11.04
C LEU A 164 40.61 30.71 -11.68
N LYS A 165 40.80 30.93 -12.99
CA LYS A 165 40.06 31.92 -13.78
C LYS A 165 38.64 31.42 -14.11
N LEU A 166 37.81 31.22 -13.09
CA LEU A 166 36.44 30.76 -13.25
C LEU A 166 35.46 31.93 -13.19
N SER A 167 34.49 31.98 -14.13
CA SER A 167 33.38 32.94 -14.11
C SER A 167 32.53 32.77 -12.85
N HIS A 168 31.98 33.88 -12.35
CA HIS A 168 31.08 33.89 -11.18
C HIS A 168 29.96 32.84 -11.29
N LEU A 169 29.39 32.64 -12.49
CA LEU A 169 28.34 31.65 -12.73
C LEU A 169 28.82 30.21 -12.50
N MET A 170 30.05 29.88 -12.93
CA MET A 170 30.63 28.56 -12.69
C MET A 170 30.96 28.36 -11.22
N GLN A 171 31.44 29.41 -10.53
CA GLN A 171 31.70 29.35 -9.10
C GLN A 171 30.41 29.02 -8.34
N ASP A 172 29.31 29.72 -8.63
CA ASP A 172 28.00 29.48 -8.01
C ASP A 172 27.44 28.10 -8.35
N PHE A 173 27.65 27.61 -9.58
CA PHE A 173 27.26 26.26 -9.97
C PHE A 173 27.99 25.19 -9.15
N PHE A 174 29.32 25.22 -9.08
CA PHE A 174 30.08 24.22 -8.32
C PHE A 174 29.78 24.27 -6.83
N ILE A 175 29.66 25.46 -6.25
CA ILE A 175 29.32 25.64 -4.83
C ILE A 175 27.92 25.09 -4.56
N SER A 176 26.93 25.45 -5.38
CA SER A 176 25.55 25.01 -5.17
C SER A 176 25.37 23.50 -5.40
N MET A 177 25.97 22.96 -6.46
CA MET A 177 25.90 21.55 -6.85
C MET A 177 26.58 20.66 -5.81
N SER A 178 27.79 20.99 -5.37
CA SER A 178 28.52 20.20 -4.36
C SER A 178 27.73 20.06 -3.06
N GLY A 179 27.09 21.14 -2.61
CA GLY A 179 26.24 21.07 -1.42
C GLY A 179 24.95 20.27 -1.63
N LYS A 180 24.33 20.35 -2.82
CA LYS A 180 23.12 19.58 -3.15
C LYS A 180 23.42 18.09 -3.23
N VAL A 181 24.52 17.69 -3.86
CA VAL A 181 24.95 16.29 -3.96
C VAL A 181 25.19 15.69 -2.57
N VAL A 182 25.95 16.38 -1.72
CA VAL A 182 26.18 15.91 -0.33
C VAL A 182 24.87 15.80 0.46
N TRP A 183 23.93 16.72 0.25
CA TRP A 183 22.62 16.67 0.89
C TRP A 183 21.79 15.47 0.43
N VAL A 184 21.75 15.18 -0.88
CA VAL A 184 21.02 14.03 -1.44
C VAL A 184 21.62 12.72 -0.94
N ILE A 185 22.95 12.59 -0.94
CA ILE A 185 23.64 11.41 -0.38
C ILE A 185 23.30 11.24 1.09
N GLY A 186 23.29 12.34 1.86
CA GLY A 186 22.92 12.31 3.27
C GLY A 186 21.48 11.86 3.51
N ILE A 187 20.53 12.30 2.67
CA ILE A 187 19.15 11.82 2.71
C ILE A 187 19.10 10.32 2.39
N MET A 188 19.80 9.85 1.36
CA MET A 188 19.86 8.43 1.02
C MET A 188 20.40 7.59 2.18
N VAL A 189 21.53 8.01 2.77
CA VAL A 189 22.11 7.33 3.94
C VAL A 189 21.13 7.30 5.10
N GLY A 190 20.41 8.39 5.34
CA GLY A 190 19.35 8.43 6.35
C GLY A 190 18.21 7.43 6.03
N LEU A 191 17.67 7.44 4.82
CA LEU A 191 16.56 6.57 4.43
C LEU A 191 16.94 5.09 4.52
N SER A 192 18.22 4.76 4.24
CA SER A 192 18.78 3.42 4.43
C SER A 192 18.66 2.92 5.88
N GLN A 193 18.80 3.82 6.86
CA GLN A 193 18.76 3.47 8.29
C GLN A 193 17.34 3.16 8.79
N ILE A 194 16.33 3.61 8.06
CA ILE A 194 14.91 3.23 8.30
C ILE A 194 14.60 1.89 7.61
N GLY A 195 15.54 1.32 6.84
CA GLY A 195 15.36 0.07 6.11
C GLY A 195 14.68 0.23 4.75
N LEU A 196 14.62 1.45 4.21
CA LEU A 196 14.06 1.70 2.88
C LEU A 196 15.05 1.29 1.78
N ASN A 197 14.54 0.66 0.73
CA ASN A 197 15.36 0.27 -0.42
C ASN A 197 15.75 1.50 -1.24
N LEU A 198 17.05 1.75 -1.37
CA LEU A 198 17.61 2.88 -2.13
C LEU A 198 17.69 2.62 -3.64
N ALA A 199 17.48 1.40 -4.12
CA ALA A 199 17.61 1.05 -5.54
C ALA A 199 16.72 1.92 -6.46
N PRO A 200 15.43 2.18 -6.16
CA PRO A 200 14.61 3.06 -7.00
C PRO A 200 15.14 4.50 -7.06
N ILE A 201 15.63 5.02 -5.93
CA ILE A 201 16.18 6.39 -5.83
C ILE A 201 17.49 6.48 -6.63
N LEU A 202 18.36 5.48 -6.50
CA LEU A 202 19.64 5.41 -7.20
C LEU A 202 19.46 5.28 -8.72
N THR A 203 18.51 4.44 -9.15
CA THR A 203 18.15 4.28 -10.58
C THR A 203 17.56 5.56 -11.15
N GLY A 204 16.68 6.25 -10.41
CA GLY A 204 16.13 7.54 -10.82
C GLY A 204 17.22 8.62 -10.96
N PHE A 205 18.19 8.65 -10.04
CA PHE A 205 19.33 9.55 -10.13
C PHE A 205 20.25 9.23 -11.31
N GLY A 206 20.43 7.94 -11.64
CA GLY A 206 21.19 7.49 -12.80
C GLY A 206 20.58 7.99 -14.11
N ILE A 207 19.26 7.88 -14.27
CA ILE A 207 18.54 8.37 -15.45
C ILE A 207 18.64 9.91 -15.53
N ALA A 208 18.44 10.62 -14.41
CA ALA A 208 18.59 12.07 -14.37
C ALA A 208 20.03 12.53 -14.72
N GLY A 209 21.04 11.77 -14.29
CA GLY A 209 22.44 12.03 -14.62
C GLY A 209 22.73 11.94 -16.13
N VAL A 210 22.13 10.97 -16.81
CA VAL A 210 22.25 10.80 -18.28
C VAL A 210 21.57 11.93 -19.06
N ILE A 211 20.50 12.53 -18.51
CA ILE A 211 19.79 13.63 -19.17
C ILE A 211 20.54 14.97 -18.99
N ILE A 212 21.24 15.15 -17.88
CA ILE A 212 21.96 16.39 -17.55
C ILE A 212 23.37 16.42 -18.17
N GLY A 213 24.04 15.25 -18.24
CA GLY A 213 25.39 15.10 -18.82
C GLY A 213 25.38 15.11 -20.33
#